data_AF-A0A9D6ZRH0-F1
#
_entry.id   AF-A0A9D6ZRH0-F1
#
_cell.length_a   1.000
_cell.length_b   1.000
_cell.length_c   1.000
_cell.angle_alpha   90.00
_cell.angle_beta   90.00
_cell.angle_gamma   90.00
#
_symmetry.space_group_name_H-M   'P 1'
#
loop_
_entity.id
_entity.type
_entity.pdbx_description
1 polymer ?
#
loop_
_entity_poly.entity_id
_entity_poly.type
_entity_poly.pdbx_seq_one_letter_code
_entity_poly.pdbx_strand_id
1 'polypeptide(L)'
;MIEGFLLGIIVTASLASGAYFLKFWRRTRDPLFLAFGLAFTIEGCNRLGFLFLPKPNEGSPAIYVVRLLAFMLILAAIVWKNRRGT
;
A
#
# COMPACT_ATOMS: atom_id res chain seq x y z
N MET A 1 19.23 -13.81 8.84
CA MET A 1 19.00 -14.36 7.47
C MET A 1 17.51 -14.54 7.15
N ILE A 2 16.70 -15.12 8.04
CA ILE A 2 15.27 -15.37 7.79
C ILE A 2 14.45 -14.07 7.65
N GLU A 3 14.78 -13.03 8.42
CA GLU A 3 14.05 -11.75 8.40
C GLU A 3 14.08 -11.06 7.02
N GLY A 4 15.25 -11.00 6.37
CA GLY A 4 15.38 -10.42 5.02
C GLY A 4 14.57 -11.20 3.98
N PHE A 5 14.51 -12.53 4.11
CA PHE A 5 13.72 -13.38 3.23
C PHE A 5 12.21 -13.16 3.41
N LEU A 6 11.72 -13.13 4.65
CA LEU A 6 10.32 -12.84 4.96
C LEU A 6 9.91 -11.44 4.50
N LEU A 7 10.78 -10.45 4.65
CA LEU A 7 10.53 -9.10 4.16
C LEU A 7 10.46 -9.06 2.62
N GLY A 8 11.33 -9.78 1.92
CA GLY A 8 11.25 -9.93 0.46
C GLY A 8 9.92 -10.53 0.00
N ILE A 9 9.41 -11.55 0.71
CA ILE A 9 8.09 -12.14 0.45
C ILE A 9 6.98 -11.11 0.66
N ILE A 10 7.00 -10.37 1.77
CA ILE A 10 5.99 -9.36 2.09
C ILE A 10 5.94 -8.26 1.03
N VAL A 11 7.11 -7.78 0.59
CA VAL A 11 7.22 -6.79 -0.48
C VAL A 11 6.61 -7.32 -1.77
N THR A 12 7.01 -8.52 -2.18
CA THR A 12 6.58 -9.11 -3.46
C THR A 12 5.07 -9.38 -3.45
N ALA A 13 4.55 -9.90 -2.33
CA ALA A 13 3.12 -10.11 -2.14
C ALA A 13 2.34 -8.78 -2.16
N SER A 14 2.84 -7.74 -1.49
CA SER A 14 2.19 -6.43 -1.46
C SER A 14 2.15 -5.77 -2.85
N LEU A 15 3.25 -5.85 -3.61
CA LEU A 15 3.31 -5.36 -4.98
C LEU A 15 2.40 -6.17 -5.92
N ALA A 16 2.36 -7.50 -5.77
CA ALA A 16 1.47 -8.37 -6.55
C ALA A 16 0.00 -8.06 -6.26
N SER A 17 -0.38 -7.90 -4.99
CA SER A 17 -1.72 -7.47 -4.59
C SER A 17 -2.07 -6.09 -5.17
N GLY A 18 -1.16 -5.11 -5.06
CA GLY A 18 -1.33 -3.77 -5.62
C GLY A 18 -1.59 -3.79 -7.13
N ALA A 19 -0.80 -4.56 -7.88
CA ALA A 19 -0.97 -4.74 -9.32
C ALA A 19 -2.31 -5.42 -9.67
N TYR A 20 -2.77 -6.38 -8.85
CA TYR A 20 -4.04 -7.06 -9.05
C TYR A 20 -5.23 -6.10 -8.86
N PHE A 21 -5.20 -5.27 -7.80
CA PHE A 21 -6.18 -4.22 -7.58
C PHE A 21 -6.21 -3.19 -8.73
N LEU A 22 -5.03 -2.81 -9.24
CA LEU A 22 -4.93 -1.90 -10.39
C LEU A 22 -5.51 -2.51 -11.68
N LYS A 23 -5.27 -3.81 -11.90
CA LYS A 23 -5.86 -4.56 -13.02
C LYS A 23 -7.39 -4.63 -12.90
N PHE A 24 -7.91 -4.81 -11.68
CA PHE A 24 -9.34 -4.84 -11.42
C PHE A 24 -9.99 -3.46 -11.60
N TRP A 25 -9.32 -2.38 -11.18
CA TRP A 25 -9.76 -1.01 -11.45
C TRP A 25 -9.96 -0.75 -12.95
N ARG A 26 -9.07 -1.28 -13.80
CA ARG A 26 -9.18 -1.10 -15.25
C ARG A 26 -10.45 -1.73 -15.85
N ARG A 27 -11.01 -2.76 -15.21
CA ARG A 27 -12.29 -3.39 -15.61
C ARG A 27 -13.51 -2.73 -14.98
N THR A 28 -13.45 -2.43 -13.68
CA THR A 28 -14.64 -1.96 -12.93
C THR A 28 -14.75 -0.43 -12.91
N ARG A 29 -13.67 0.31 -13.26
CA ARG A 29 -13.51 1.78 -13.12
C ARG A 29 -13.82 2.31 -11.72
N ASP A 30 -13.78 1.44 -10.72
CA ASP A 30 -14.18 1.78 -9.36
C ASP A 30 -13.01 2.40 -8.57
N PRO A 31 -13.11 3.66 -8.13
CA PRO A 31 -11.99 4.39 -7.52
C PRO A 31 -11.47 3.76 -6.22
N LEU A 32 -12.29 2.97 -5.55
CA LEU A 32 -11.95 2.24 -4.35
C LEU A 32 -10.85 1.20 -4.63
N PHE A 33 -10.94 0.50 -5.77
CA PHE A 33 -9.90 -0.46 -6.19
C PHE A 33 -8.57 0.22 -6.53
N LEU A 34 -8.62 1.42 -7.13
CA LEU A 34 -7.40 2.19 -7.40
C LEU A 34 -6.72 2.63 -6.10
N ALA A 35 -7.50 3.09 -5.11
CA ALA A 35 -6.97 3.50 -3.81
C ALA A 35 -6.33 2.34 -3.03
N PHE A 36 -6.98 1.17 -3.02
CA PHE A 36 -6.40 -0.05 -2.44
C PHE A 36 -5.09 -0.47 -3.13
N GLY A 37 -5.06 -0.42 -4.47
CA GLY A 37 -3.86 -0.76 -5.23
C GLY A 37 -2.68 0.18 -4.93
N LEU A 38 -2.93 1.49 -4.89
CA LEU A 38 -1.94 2.50 -4.52
C LEU A 38 -1.45 2.34 -3.08
N ALA A 39 -2.37 2.14 -2.13
CA ALA A 39 -2.05 1.91 -0.73
C ALA A 39 -1.07 0.73 -0.54
N PHE A 40 -1.37 -0.43 -1.13
CA PHE A 40 -0.51 -1.62 -1.03
C PHE A 40 0.84 -1.45 -1.75
N THR A 41 0.85 -0.73 -2.88
CA THR A 41 2.09 -0.45 -3.62
C THR A 41 2.99 0.49 -2.82
N ILE A 42 2.42 1.53 -2.20
CA ILE A 42 3.15 2.48 -1.35
C ILE A 42 3.71 1.76 -0.11
N GLU A 43 2.91 0.93 0.58
CA GLU A 43 3.38 0.12 1.74
C GLU A 43 4.54 -0.81 1.34
N GLY A 44 4.39 -1.56 0.24
CA GLY A 44 5.42 -2.47 -0.25
C GLY A 44 6.73 -1.76 -0.62
N CYS A 45 6.63 -0.60 -1.28
CA CYS A 45 7.80 0.18 -1.67
C CYS A 45 8.50 0.85 -0.48
N ASN A 46 7.73 1.32 0.52
CA ASN A 46 8.29 1.89 1.74
C ASN A 46 9.09 0.84 2.52
N ARG A 47 8.57 -0.39 2.58
CA ARG A 47 9.22 -1.52 3.23
C ARG A 47 10.49 -1.98 2.51
N LEU A 48 10.55 -1.84 1.18
CA LEU A 48 11.79 -2.02 0.40
C LEU A 48 12.84 -0.96 0.72
N GLY A 49 12.46 0.31 0.74
CA GLY A 49 13.39 1.41 1.02
C GLY A 49 14.07 1.28 2.38
N PHE A 50 13.32 0.82 3.39
CA PHE A 50 13.88 0.53 4.72
C PHE A 50 14.85 -0.65 4.73
N LEU A 51 14.67 -1.64 3.84
CA LEU A 51 15.55 -2.80 3.74
C LEU A 51 16.97 -2.43 3.30
N PHE A 52 17.10 -1.34 2.53
CA PHE A 52 18.36 -0.82 2.03
C PHE A 52 19.00 0.25 2.93
N LEU A 53 18.32 0.73 3.99
CA LEU A 53 18.87 1.71 4.92
C LEU A 53 19.48 1.03 6.17
N PRO A 54 20.82 1.02 6.34
CA PRO A 54 21.51 0.27 7.39
C PRO A 54 21.49 0.91 8.79
N LYS A 55 20.70 1.97 9.04
CA LYS A 55 20.57 2.59 10.37
C LYS A 55 19.17 2.37 10.94
N PRO A 56 18.97 1.32 11.74
CA PRO A 56 17.70 1.05 12.38
C PRO A 56 17.57 1.97 13.59
N ASN A 57 16.89 3.10 13.44
CA ASN A 57 16.29 3.73 14.62
C ASN A 57 15.00 2.97 14.90
N GLU A 58 15.11 2.05 15.86
CA GLU A 58 14.10 1.22 16.49
C GLU A 58 12.68 1.81 16.40
N GLY A 59 11.76 1.10 15.73
CA GLY A 59 10.34 1.49 15.69
C GLY A 59 10.05 2.74 14.87
N SER A 60 10.57 2.82 13.64
CA SER A 60 10.44 4.05 12.84
C SER A 60 8.95 4.42 12.62
N PRO A 61 8.49 5.59 13.14
CA PRO A 61 7.11 6.05 12.99
C PRO A 61 6.68 6.21 11.52
N ALA A 62 7.63 6.19 10.60
CA ALA A 62 7.41 6.18 9.15
C ALA A 62 6.45 5.06 8.69
N ILE A 63 6.53 3.84 9.26
CA ILE A 63 5.62 2.74 8.88
C ILE A 63 4.18 3.08 9.26
N TYR A 64 3.98 3.68 10.43
CA TYR A 64 2.67 4.10 10.88
C TYR A 64 2.13 5.27 10.06
N VAL A 65 2.97 6.23 9.68
CA VAL A 65 2.58 7.35 8.80
C VAL A 65 2.17 6.85 7.41
N VAL A 66 2.89 5.88 6.85
CA VAL A 66 2.56 5.29 5.54
C VAL A 66 1.24 4.54 5.61
N ARG A 67 1.01 3.77 6.69
CA ARG A 67 -0.30 3.14 6.92
C ARG A 67 -1.40 4.17 7.06
N LEU A 68 -1.15 5.27 7.78
CA LEU A 68 -2.13 6.33 7.97
C LEU A 68 -2.49 7.02 6.65
N LEU A 69 -1.50 7.28 5.79
CA LEU A 69 -1.71 7.78 4.42
C LEU A 69 -2.49 6.77 3.57
N ALA A 70 -2.14 5.48 3.63
CA ALA A 70 -2.85 4.42 2.92
C ALA A 70 -4.33 4.35 3.32
N PHE A 71 -4.63 4.38 4.63
CA PHE A 71 -6.01 4.40 5.12
C PHE A 71 -6.74 5.69 4.74
N MET A 72 -6.10 6.86 4.80
CA MET A 72 -6.69 8.11 4.31
C MET A 72 -7.04 8.06 2.81
N LEU A 73 -6.17 7.44 2.00
CA LEU A 73 -6.37 7.31 0.56
C LEU A 73 -7.57 6.41 0.25
N ILE A 74 -7.71 5.31 1.01
CA ILE A 74 -8.89 4.43 0.94
C ILE A 74 -10.16 5.18 1.40
N LEU A 75 -10.11 5.90 2.53
CA LEU A 75 -11.23 6.70 3.03
C LEU A 75 -11.68 7.77 2.04
N ALA A 76 -10.74 8.51 1.45
CA ALA A 76 -11.04 9.52 0.44
C ALA A 76 -11.73 8.90 -0.79
N ALA A 77 -11.29 7.72 -1.23
CA ALA A 77 -11.92 7.00 -2.32
C ALA A 77 -13.34 6.51 -1.97
N ILE A 78 -13.56 6.06 -0.74
CA ILE A 78 -14.90 5.71 -0.23
C ILE A 78 -15.80 6.94 -0.25
N VAL A 79 -15.35 8.07 0.32
CA VAL A 79 -16.14 9.31 0.36
C VAL A 79 -16.47 9.82 -1.04
N TRP A 80 -15.51 9.76 -1.97
CA TRP A 80 -15.71 10.18 -3.35
C TRP A 80 -16.71 9.30 -4.10
N LYS A 81 -16.64 7.98 -3.91
CA LYS A 81 -17.62 7.04 -4.47
C LYS A 81 -19.02 7.28 -3.87
N ASN A 82 -19.10 7.46 -2.56
CA ASN A 82 -20.36 7.68 -1.85
C ASN A 82 -21.04 8.98 -2.31
N ARG A 83 -20.27 10.05 -2.59
CA ARG A 83 -20.77 11.33 -3.10
C ARG A 83 -21.25 11.31 -4.56
N ARG A 84 -20.83 10.33 -5.37
CA ARG A 84 -21.29 10.17 -6.77
C ARG A 84 -22.55 9.32 -6.89
N GLY A 85 -22.98 8.68 -5.80
CA GLY A 85 -24.16 7.81 -5.75
C GLY A 85 -25.46 8.51 -5.32
N THR A 86 -25.42 9.81 -5.03
CA THR A 86 -26.57 10.71 -4.87
C THR A 86 -26.70 11.61 -6.08
#